data_AF-A0A293LQN8-F1
#
_entry.id   AF-A0A293LQN8-F1
#
_cell.length_a   1.000
_cell.length_b   1.000
_cell.length_c   1.000
_cell.angle_alpha   90.00
_cell.angle_beta   90.00
_cell.angle_gamma   90.00
#
_symmetry.space_group_name_H-M   'P 1'
#
loop_
_entity.id
_entity.type
_entity.pdbx_description
1 polymer ?
#
loop_
_entity_poly.entity_id
_entity_poly.type
_entity_poly.pdbx_seq_one_letter_code
_entity_poly.pdbx_strand_id
1 'polypeptide(L)'
;MCLAILFIITIFFSVVIFLFSVANLKSYRIVEGTLRHAIVIYRDDPDMEDIINTIQSSLQCCGFSSQGYMDWQLNPYFNCSEANYSRERCGVPYSCCKHNDGLINVMCGYDVTDTTRKARVSLERRIFMGGCLSALRRALKENGVILSTISGVVVGTLAVGITFTCLLIHSVKEMTQLSRGNVRGGLRQDMHSTDDRVPVSSL
;
A
#
# COMPACT_ATOMS: atom_id res chain seq x y z
N MET A 1 -16.14 -14.31 11.31
CA MET A 1 -14.99 -13.60 11.91
C MET A 1 -14.00 -13.10 10.86
N CYS A 2 -13.61 -13.90 9.85
CA CYS A 2 -12.67 -13.46 8.81
C CYS A 2 -13.12 -12.19 8.04
N LEU A 3 -14.40 -12.08 7.65
CA LEU A 3 -14.90 -10.89 6.94
C LEU A 3 -14.84 -9.61 7.78
N ALA A 4 -15.11 -9.70 9.08
CA ALA A 4 -15.02 -8.55 9.98
C ALA A 4 -13.57 -8.09 10.17
N ILE A 5 -12.63 -9.02 10.25
CA ILE A 5 -11.19 -8.72 10.32
C ILE A 5 -10.73 -8.04 9.03
N LEU A 6 -11.12 -8.57 7.87
CA LEU A 6 -10.80 -7.96 6.57
C LEU A 6 -11.41 -6.56 6.45
N PHE A 7 -12.62 -6.34 6.93
CA PHE A 7 -13.27 -5.04 6.92
C PHE A 7 -12.55 -4.03 7.83
N ILE A 8 -12.10 -4.44 9.02
CA ILE A 8 -11.31 -3.56 9.90
C ILE A 8 -9.98 -3.20 9.24
N ILE A 9 -9.32 -4.17 8.61
CA ILE A 9 -8.06 -3.95 7.90
C ILE A 9 -8.26 -2.99 6.73
N THR A 10 -9.31 -3.17 5.92
CA THR A 10 -9.57 -2.27 4.78
C THR A 10 -9.92 -0.86 5.25
N ILE A 11 -10.74 -0.70 6.30
CA ILE A 11 -11.01 0.61 6.90
C ILE A 11 -9.71 1.25 7.41
N PHE A 12 -8.83 0.49 8.08
CA PHE A 12 -7.55 1.01 8.56
C PHE A 12 -6.68 1.50 7.39
N PHE A 13 -6.47 0.68 6.36
CA PHE A 13 -5.69 1.08 5.18
C PHE A 13 -6.32 2.26 4.43
N SER A 14 -7.63 2.27 4.24
CA SER A 14 -8.34 3.38 3.60
C SER A 14 -8.21 4.68 4.40
N VAL A 15 -8.29 4.63 5.73
CA VAL A 15 -8.06 5.80 6.60
C VAL A 15 -6.61 6.26 6.50
N VAL A 16 -5.63 5.37 6.52
CA VAL A 16 -4.21 5.72 6.35
C VAL A 16 -3.96 6.40 4.99
N ILE A 17 -4.49 5.84 3.90
CA ILE A 17 -4.36 6.40 2.55
C ILE A 17 -5.07 7.76 2.46
N PHE A 18 -6.28 7.87 3.02
CA PHE A 18 -7.03 9.12 3.04
C PHE A 18 -6.31 10.20 3.88
N LEU A 19 -5.80 9.85 5.06
CA LEU A 19 -5.00 10.76 5.87
C LEU A 19 -3.73 11.18 5.13
N PHE A 20 -3.05 10.27 4.45
CA PHE A 20 -1.88 10.61 3.64
C PHE A 20 -2.24 11.53 2.46
N SER A 21 -3.38 11.29 1.82
CA SER A 21 -3.88 12.09 0.70
C SER A 21 -4.43 13.46 1.12
N VAL A 22 -5.04 13.57 2.30
CA VAL A 22 -5.70 14.79 2.81
C VAL A 22 -4.73 15.63 3.64
N ALA A 23 -3.88 15.02 4.46
CA ALA A 23 -2.90 15.71 5.31
C ALA A 23 -1.68 16.24 4.54
N ASN A 24 -1.88 16.64 3.28
CA ASN A 24 -0.96 17.33 2.40
C ASN A 24 0.19 18.03 3.18
N LEU A 25 1.42 17.53 2.95
CA LEU A 25 2.72 18.18 3.17
C LEU A 25 3.37 18.13 4.56
N LYS A 26 2.67 17.84 5.68
CA LYS A 26 3.33 17.89 7.01
C LYS A 26 4.14 16.63 7.36
N SER A 27 3.68 15.44 6.96
CA SER A 27 4.46 14.18 7.07
C SER A 27 5.65 14.12 6.11
N TYR A 28 5.76 15.06 5.19
CA TYR A 28 6.77 15.07 4.12
C TYR A 28 8.19 15.28 4.64
N ARG A 29 8.36 16.05 5.73
CA ARG A 29 9.68 16.26 6.37
C ARG A 29 10.21 14.99 7.03
N ILE A 30 9.31 14.17 7.58
CA ILE A 30 9.68 12.88 8.19
C ILE A 30 10.08 11.90 7.09
N VAL A 31 9.28 11.83 6.02
CA VAL A 31 9.57 11.01 4.84
C VAL A 31 10.87 11.43 4.15
N GLU A 32 11.14 12.73 4.04
CA GLU A 32 12.38 13.23 3.42
C GLU A 32 13.64 12.79 4.16
N GLY A 33 13.61 12.75 5.51
CA GLY A 33 14.72 12.22 6.31
C GLY A 33 15.00 10.75 6.04
N THR A 34 13.96 9.92 6.02
CA THR A 34 14.07 8.48 5.71
C THR A 34 14.54 8.25 4.27
N LEU A 35 14.02 9.00 3.30
CA LEU A 35 14.39 8.87 1.89
C LEU A 35 15.83 9.33 1.62
N ARG A 36 16.33 10.34 2.33
CA ARG A 36 17.74 10.73 2.26
C ARG A 36 18.66 9.61 2.75
N HIS A 37 18.30 8.97 3.87
CA HIS A 37 19.07 7.84 4.36
C HIS A 37 19.08 6.68 3.34
N ALA A 38 17.94 6.40 2.72
CA ALA A 38 17.82 5.38 1.68
C ALA A 38 18.75 5.64 0.47
N ILE A 39 18.93 6.90 0.05
CA ILE A 39 19.92 7.24 -1.00
C ILE A 39 21.34 6.94 -0.56
N VAL A 40 21.70 7.26 0.69
CA VAL A 40 23.07 7.04 1.21
C VAL A 40 23.41 5.56 1.21
N ILE A 41 22.50 4.71 1.69
CA ILE A 41 22.71 3.25 1.80
C ILE A 41 22.37 2.46 0.52
N TYR A 42 22.03 3.14 -0.58
CA TYR A 42 21.54 2.50 -1.81
C TYR A 42 22.45 1.38 -2.35
N ARG A 43 23.78 1.54 -2.24
CA ARG A 43 24.77 0.53 -2.69
C ARG A 43 25.18 -0.44 -1.59
N ASP A 44 24.76 -0.21 -0.35
CA ASP A 44 25.17 -1.01 0.81
C ASP A 44 24.22 -2.20 1.04
N ASP A 45 23.00 -2.12 0.52
CA ASP A 45 21.96 -3.16 0.66
C ASP A 45 21.28 -3.45 -0.71
N PRO A 46 21.31 -4.71 -1.19
CA PRO A 46 20.67 -5.09 -2.45
C PRO A 46 19.16 -4.86 -2.44
N ASP A 47 18.48 -4.98 -1.29
CA ASP A 47 17.04 -4.77 -1.19
C ASP A 47 16.70 -3.28 -1.44
N MET A 48 17.55 -2.37 -0.93
CA MET A 48 17.40 -0.94 -1.17
C MET A 48 17.62 -0.58 -2.63
N GLU A 49 18.60 -1.22 -3.28
CA GLU A 49 18.84 -1.04 -4.71
C GLU A 49 17.60 -1.42 -5.54
N ASP A 50 17.05 -2.62 -5.31
CA ASP A 50 15.88 -3.11 -6.04
C ASP A 50 14.63 -2.26 -5.82
N ILE A 51 14.36 -1.87 -4.57
CA ILE A 51 13.20 -1.03 -4.23
C ILE A 51 13.31 0.34 -4.91
N ILE A 52 14.46 1.00 -4.80
CA ILE A 52 14.66 2.33 -5.38
C ILE A 52 14.62 2.27 -6.90
N ASN A 53 15.26 1.27 -7.51
CA ASN A 53 15.28 1.10 -8.97
C ASN A 53 13.87 0.86 -9.52
N THR A 54 13.08 0.04 -8.83
CA THR A 54 11.67 -0.23 -9.18
C THR A 54 10.84 1.04 -9.10
N ILE A 55 10.90 1.77 -7.99
CA ILE A 55 10.14 3.01 -7.80
C ILE A 55 10.48 4.04 -8.89
N GLN A 56 11.76 4.26 -9.16
CA GLN A 56 12.21 5.24 -10.15
C GLN A 56 11.77 4.88 -11.58
N SER A 57 11.86 3.59 -11.92
CA SER A 57 11.45 3.09 -13.24
C SER A 57 9.93 3.13 -13.42
N SER A 58 9.16 2.71 -12.42
CA SER A 58 7.69 2.68 -12.47
C SER A 58 7.07 4.08 -12.47
N LEU A 59 7.63 5.02 -11.72
CA LEU A 59 7.13 6.40 -11.64
C LEU A 59 7.82 7.36 -12.62
N GLN A 60 8.77 6.88 -13.44
CA GLN A 60 9.50 7.67 -14.43
C GLN A 60 10.11 8.94 -13.83
N CYS A 61 10.86 8.75 -12.74
CA CYS A 61 11.45 9.80 -11.92
C CYS A 61 12.89 9.45 -11.53
N CYS A 62 13.62 10.42 -10.98
CA CYS A 62 14.97 10.22 -10.48
C CYS A 62 15.19 11.02 -9.21
N GLY A 63 15.75 10.37 -8.18
CA GLY A 63 15.82 10.93 -6.83
C GLY A 63 14.45 11.05 -6.17
N PHE A 64 14.36 11.70 -5.02
CA PHE A 64 13.15 11.72 -4.20
C PHE A 64 12.59 13.11 -4.00
N SER A 65 13.44 14.07 -3.69
CA SER A 65 13.11 15.45 -3.35
C SER A 65 12.73 16.27 -4.58
N SER A 66 12.37 17.54 -4.37
CA SER A 66 12.17 18.47 -5.48
C SER A 66 13.43 18.73 -6.31
N GLN A 67 14.63 18.41 -5.78
CA GLN A 67 15.90 18.50 -6.52
C GLN A 67 16.09 17.34 -7.51
N GLY A 68 15.30 16.27 -7.36
CA GLY A 68 15.27 15.14 -8.28
C GLY A 68 16.63 14.47 -8.42
N TYR A 69 17.13 14.37 -9.65
CA TYR A 69 18.38 13.66 -9.95
C TYR A 69 19.61 14.16 -9.17
N MET A 70 19.59 15.39 -8.67
CA MET A 70 20.68 15.94 -7.86
C MET A 70 20.77 15.32 -6.46
N ASP A 71 19.72 14.67 -5.96
CA ASP A 71 19.76 13.98 -4.66
C ASP A 71 20.83 12.89 -4.62
N TRP A 72 21.19 12.33 -5.79
CA TRP A 72 22.24 11.30 -5.89
C TRP A 72 23.63 11.79 -5.49
N GLN A 73 23.87 13.11 -5.42
CA GLN A 73 25.12 13.62 -4.85
C GLN A 73 25.29 13.30 -3.35
N LEU A 74 24.20 12.93 -2.65
CA LEU A 74 24.26 12.49 -1.25
C LEU A 74 24.88 11.09 -1.10
N ASN A 75 24.84 10.26 -2.15
CA ASN A 75 25.38 8.92 -2.10
C ASN A 75 26.92 8.94 -2.28
N PRO A 76 27.70 8.21 -1.45
CA PRO A 76 29.16 8.19 -1.54
C PRO A 76 29.73 7.74 -2.89
N TYR A 77 29.03 6.88 -3.63
CA TYR A 77 29.46 6.36 -4.92
C TYR A 77 29.13 7.30 -6.08
N PHE A 78 28.10 8.13 -5.96
CA PHE A 78 27.64 9.04 -7.04
C PHE A 78 28.05 10.50 -6.83
N ASN A 79 28.47 10.89 -5.62
CA ASN A 79 28.91 12.24 -5.29
C ASN A 79 30.00 12.74 -6.27
N CYS A 80 29.89 14.00 -6.71
CA CYS A 80 30.78 14.58 -7.72
C CYS A 80 32.08 15.20 -7.16
N SER A 81 32.39 14.98 -5.89
CA SER A 81 33.64 15.44 -5.26
C SER A 81 34.86 14.90 -5.98
N GLU A 82 35.91 15.71 -6.13
CA GLU A 82 37.17 15.31 -6.76
C GLU A 82 37.87 14.18 -6.02
N ALA A 83 37.63 14.06 -4.70
CA ALA A 83 38.14 12.96 -3.88
C ALA A 83 37.38 11.64 -4.09
N ASN A 84 36.28 11.65 -4.84
CA ASN A 84 35.51 10.45 -5.14
C ASN A 84 36.11 9.69 -6.33
N TYR A 85 36.72 8.54 -6.04
CA TYR A 85 37.31 7.64 -7.04
C TYR A 85 36.33 6.61 -7.62
N SER A 86 35.05 6.68 -7.24
CA SER A 86 34.01 5.82 -7.79
C SER A 86 33.89 6.00 -9.30
N ARG A 87 33.71 4.89 -10.02
CA ARG A 87 33.42 4.91 -11.46
C ARG A 87 32.09 5.60 -11.77
N GLU A 88 31.15 5.57 -10.82
CA GLU A 88 29.81 6.13 -10.96
C GLU A 88 29.71 7.59 -10.50
N ARG A 89 30.85 8.23 -10.18
CA ARG A 89 30.90 9.62 -9.71
C ARG A 89 30.19 10.58 -10.68
N CYS A 90 29.64 11.65 -10.14
CA CYS A 90 28.86 12.63 -10.89
C CYS A 90 27.69 12.01 -11.68
N GLY A 91 27.21 10.84 -11.28
CA GLY A 91 26.23 10.05 -11.99
C GLY A 91 24.91 9.87 -11.27
N VAL A 92 24.04 9.06 -11.86
CA VAL A 92 22.80 8.53 -11.31
C VAL A 92 22.66 7.06 -11.72
N PRO A 93 21.89 6.23 -10.99
CA PRO A 93 21.67 4.85 -11.38
C PRO A 93 20.88 4.70 -12.68
N TYR A 94 20.96 3.51 -13.26
CA TYR A 94 20.34 3.19 -14.55
C TYR A 94 18.80 3.35 -14.54
N SER A 95 18.16 3.19 -13.38
CA SER A 95 16.71 3.37 -13.20
C SER A 95 16.23 4.79 -13.52
N CYS A 96 17.13 5.79 -13.46
CA CYS A 96 16.83 7.16 -13.84
C CYS A 96 16.78 7.37 -15.35
N CYS A 97 17.10 6.36 -16.16
CA CYS A 97 17.29 6.53 -17.59
C CYS A 97 16.04 6.25 -18.40
N LYS A 98 15.86 7.06 -19.45
CA LYS A 98 14.76 6.87 -20.39
C LYS A 98 15.07 5.69 -21.29
N HIS A 99 14.04 4.88 -21.55
CA HIS A 99 14.13 3.81 -22.52
C HIS A 99 14.10 4.42 -23.93
N ASN A 100 15.11 4.08 -24.74
CA ASN A 100 15.08 4.35 -26.17
C ASN A 100 14.84 3.00 -26.86
N ASP A 101 13.69 2.84 -27.52
CA ASP A 101 13.37 1.67 -28.34
C ASP A 101 13.44 0.32 -27.59
N GLY A 102 13.03 0.31 -26.32
CA GLY A 102 12.99 -0.91 -25.49
C GLY A 102 14.33 -1.34 -24.89
N LEU A 103 15.43 -0.63 -25.18
CA LEU A 103 16.74 -0.87 -24.57
C LEU A 103 17.14 0.28 -23.65
N ILE A 104 17.63 -0.06 -22.47
CA ILE A 104 18.23 0.90 -21.54
C ILE A 104 19.73 0.97 -21.81
N ASN A 105 20.20 2.13 -22.27
CA ASN A 105 21.64 2.40 -22.29
C ASN A 105 22.09 2.78 -20.88
N VAL A 106 22.65 1.84 -20.11
CA VAL A 106 23.14 2.10 -18.73
C VAL A 106 24.17 3.23 -18.62
N MET A 107 24.85 3.60 -19.73
CA MET A 107 25.78 4.74 -19.75
C MET A 107 25.08 6.11 -19.78
N CYS A 108 23.75 6.13 -19.85
CA CYS A 108 22.91 7.32 -19.75
C CYS A 108 23.19 8.17 -18.49
N GLY A 109 23.49 7.53 -17.36
CA GLY A 109 23.55 8.14 -16.05
C GLY A 109 24.87 8.81 -15.71
N TYR A 110 25.90 8.68 -16.56
CA TYR A 110 27.24 9.20 -16.25
C TYR A 110 27.38 10.71 -16.48
N ASP A 111 28.13 11.35 -15.58
CA ASP A 111 28.43 12.79 -15.56
C ASP A 111 27.18 13.68 -15.68
N VAL A 112 26.02 13.25 -15.21
CA VAL A 112 24.78 14.03 -15.33
C VAL A 112 24.60 15.05 -14.21
N THR A 113 25.19 14.80 -13.04
CA THR A 113 25.17 15.74 -11.91
C THR A 113 26.34 16.73 -11.92
N ASP A 114 27.26 16.61 -12.88
CA ASP A 114 28.30 17.61 -13.14
C ASP A 114 27.68 18.88 -13.76
N THR A 115 27.52 19.91 -12.93
CA THR A 115 26.91 21.19 -13.29
C THR A 115 27.79 22.06 -14.19
N THR A 116 29.08 21.74 -14.33
CA THR A 116 30.04 22.54 -15.11
C THR A 116 30.03 22.20 -16.60
N ARG A 117 29.56 21.00 -16.97
CA ARG A 117 29.94 20.38 -18.25
C ARG A 117 28.79 20.16 -19.24
N LYS A 118 27.50 20.30 -18.84
CA LYS A 118 26.37 19.87 -19.70
C LYS A 118 25.19 20.85 -19.75
N ALA A 119 24.67 21.06 -20.96
CA ALA A 119 23.43 21.81 -21.20
C ALA A 119 22.20 21.00 -20.76
N ARG A 120 21.32 21.58 -19.92
CA ARG A 120 20.11 20.89 -19.39
C ARG A 120 19.22 20.25 -20.46
N VAL A 121 19.17 20.83 -21.66
CA VAL A 121 18.34 20.36 -22.79
C VAL A 121 18.76 18.98 -23.31
N SER A 122 20.05 18.62 -23.23
CA SER A 122 20.50 17.27 -23.64
C SER A 122 20.26 16.22 -22.56
N LEU A 123 20.24 16.63 -21.28
CA LEU A 123 19.97 15.75 -20.14
C LEU A 123 18.50 15.32 -20.07
N GLU A 124 17.56 16.23 -20.35
CA GLU A 124 16.12 15.94 -20.31
C GLU A 124 15.71 14.80 -21.26
N ARG A 125 16.40 14.66 -22.39
CA ARG A 125 16.14 13.57 -23.35
C ARG A 125 16.73 12.23 -22.92
N ARG A 126 17.69 12.23 -22.00
CA ARG A 126 18.45 11.03 -21.60
C ARG A 126 17.97 10.43 -20.28
N ILE A 127 17.59 11.28 -19.32
CA ILE A 127 17.20 10.86 -17.97
C ILE A 127 15.89 11.51 -17.51
N PHE A 128 15.24 10.89 -16.53
CA PHE A 128 14.21 11.54 -15.74
C PHE A 128 14.89 12.51 -14.77
N MET A 129 14.50 13.79 -14.79
CA MET A 129 15.11 14.81 -13.92
C MET A 129 14.30 15.09 -12.66
N GLY A 130 13.00 14.81 -12.68
CA GLY A 130 12.09 15.14 -11.58
C GLY A 130 12.12 14.09 -10.47
N GLY A 131 11.97 14.54 -9.23
CA GLY A 131 11.92 13.64 -8.06
C GLY A 131 10.66 12.78 -7.99
N CYS A 132 10.82 11.59 -7.43
CA CYS A 132 9.78 10.59 -7.34
C CYS A 132 8.61 10.98 -6.46
N LEU A 133 8.83 11.82 -5.45
CA LEU A 133 7.75 12.22 -4.57
C LEU A 133 6.78 13.19 -5.26
N SER A 134 7.30 14.04 -6.14
CA SER A 134 6.49 14.88 -7.03
C SER A 134 5.76 14.04 -8.10
N ALA A 135 6.43 13.03 -8.67
CA ALA A 135 5.82 12.12 -9.63
C ALA A 135 4.69 11.30 -9.01
N LEU A 136 4.92 10.73 -7.82
CA LEU A 136 3.92 10.01 -7.04
C LEU A 136 2.72 10.90 -6.74
N ARG A 137 2.94 12.16 -6.35
CA ARG A 137 1.84 13.11 -6.11
C ARG A 137 1.00 13.34 -7.36
N ARG A 138 1.61 13.50 -8.53
CA ARG A 138 0.88 13.65 -9.79
C ARG A 138 0.09 12.39 -10.12
N ALA A 139 0.72 11.22 -10.02
CA ALA A 139 0.07 9.94 -10.24
C ALA A 139 -1.12 9.71 -9.31
N LEU A 140 -0.99 10.06 -8.02
CA LEU A 140 -2.08 9.98 -7.04
C LEU A 140 -3.18 11.01 -7.30
N LYS A 141 -2.85 12.21 -7.77
CA LYS A 141 -3.87 13.24 -8.07
C LYS A 141 -4.66 12.89 -9.32
N GLU A 142 -3.98 12.40 -10.35
CA GLU A 142 -4.60 12.04 -11.64
C GLU A 142 -5.42 10.75 -11.52
N ASN A 143 -4.91 9.74 -10.82
CA ASN A 143 -5.61 8.46 -10.62
C ASN A 143 -6.43 8.40 -9.32
N GLY A 144 -6.44 9.47 -8.52
CA GLY A 144 -7.03 9.48 -7.18
C GLY A 144 -8.53 9.19 -7.17
N VAL A 145 -9.25 9.63 -8.21
CA VAL A 145 -10.68 9.32 -8.39
C VAL A 145 -10.90 7.83 -8.66
N ILE A 146 -10.03 7.21 -9.45
CA ILE A 146 -10.09 5.78 -9.76
C ILE A 146 -9.74 4.95 -8.52
N LEU A 147 -8.70 5.35 -7.79
CA LEU A 147 -8.29 4.67 -6.55
C LEU A 147 -9.37 4.78 -5.46
N SER A 148 -10.00 5.95 -5.31
CA SER A 148 -11.06 6.14 -4.32
C SER A 148 -12.33 5.36 -4.69
N THR A 149 -12.67 5.28 -5.97
CA THR A 149 -13.81 4.46 -6.42
C THR A 149 -13.57 2.96 -6.21
N ILE A 150 -12.39 2.44 -6.58
CA ILE A 150 -12.05 1.03 -6.33
C ILE A 150 -12.09 0.72 -4.83
N SER A 151 -11.47 1.56 -3.99
CA SER A 151 -11.51 1.38 -2.54
C SER A 151 -12.93 1.41 -2.00
N GLY A 152 -13.78 2.32 -2.49
CA GLY A 152 -15.18 2.43 -2.07
C GLY A 152 -15.99 1.18 -2.42
N VAL A 153 -15.81 0.63 -3.63
CA VAL A 153 -16.48 -0.61 -4.06
C VAL A 153 -16.09 -1.78 -3.17
N VAL A 154 -14.79 -1.96 -2.89
CA VAL A 154 -14.30 -3.06 -2.04
C VAL A 154 -14.89 -2.97 -0.62
N VAL A 155 -14.87 -1.78 -0.02
CA VAL A 155 -15.44 -1.57 1.32
C VAL A 155 -16.95 -1.80 1.31
N GLY A 156 -17.65 -1.33 0.27
CA GLY A 156 -19.09 -1.55 0.10
C GLY A 156 -19.45 -3.02 -0.02
N THR A 157 -18.74 -3.79 -0.84
CA THR A 157 -18.97 -5.24 -1.00
C THR A 157 -18.73 -5.99 0.31
N LEU A 158 -17.66 -5.65 1.06
CA LEU A 158 -17.40 -6.24 2.37
C LEU A 158 -18.50 -5.91 3.38
N ALA A 159 -19.01 -4.68 3.39
CA ALA A 159 -20.10 -4.28 4.27
C ALA A 159 -21.38 -5.09 3.98
N VAL A 160 -21.75 -5.26 2.71
CA VAL A 160 -22.90 -6.07 2.29
C VAL A 160 -22.70 -7.55 2.67
N GLY A 161 -21.48 -8.09 2.50
CA GLY A 161 -21.18 -9.46 2.90
C GLY A 161 -21.34 -9.68 4.40
N ILE A 162 -20.92 -8.71 5.22
CA ILE A 162 -21.08 -8.76 6.69
C ILE A 162 -22.55 -8.67 7.08
N THR A 163 -23.32 -7.74 6.51
CA THR A 163 -24.75 -7.62 6.83
C THR A 163 -25.51 -8.88 6.46
N PHE A 164 -25.27 -9.45 5.28
CA PHE A 164 -25.87 -10.71 4.86
C PHE A 164 -25.52 -11.87 5.80
N THR A 165 -24.24 -12.00 6.18
CA THR A 165 -23.80 -13.04 7.13
C THR A 165 -24.47 -12.87 8.49
N CYS A 166 -24.60 -11.64 8.98
CA CYS A 166 -25.28 -11.35 10.24
C CYS A 166 -26.78 -11.69 10.18
N LEU A 167 -27.46 -11.37 9.07
CA LEU A 167 -28.87 -11.72 8.85
C LEU A 167 -29.08 -13.24 8.83
N LEU A 168 -28.21 -13.99 8.14
CA LEU A 168 -28.27 -15.45 8.12
C LEU A 168 -28.02 -16.06 9.51
N ILE A 169 -27.07 -15.53 10.28
CA ILE A 169 -26.82 -16.01 11.65
C ILE A 169 -28.06 -15.75 12.53
N HIS A 170 -28.73 -14.61 12.35
CA HIS A 170 -29.95 -14.30 13.09
C HIS A 170 -31.08 -15.27 12.75
N SER A 171 -31.35 -15.50 11.47
CA SER A 171 -32.42 -16.40 11.04
C SER A 171 -32.16 -17.85 11.45
N VAL A 172 -30.91 -18.33 11.34
CA VAL A 172 -30.53 -19.67 11.83
C VAL A 172 -30.71 -19.78 13.34
N LYS A 173 -30.31 -18.76 14.11
CA LYS A 173 -30.52 -18.75 15.57
C LYS A 173 -32.00 -18.83 15.92
N GLU A 174 -32.86 -18.07 15.27
CA GLU A 174 -34.31 -18.13 15.50
C GLU A 174 -34.88 -19.53 15.22
N MET A 175 -34.51 -20.14 14.09
CA MET A 175 -34.93 -21.51 13.77
C MET A 175 -34.46 -22.52 14.82
N THR A 176 -33.22 -22.42 15.30
CA THR A 176 -32.70 -23.33 16.34
C THR A 176 -33.39 -23.14 17.71
N GLN A 177 -33.77 -21.90 18.06
CA GLN A 177 -34.49 -21.61 19.31
C GLN A 177 -35.92 -22.14 19.27
N LEU A 178 -36.63 -21.98 18.15
CA LEU A 178 -37.98 -22.53 17.96
C LEU A 178 -37.98 -24.06 18.01
N SER A 179 -37.04 -24.71 17.33
CA SER A 179 -36.90 -26.18 17.39
C SER A 179 -36.64 -26.66 18.83
N ARG A 180 -35.71 -26.01 19.54
CA ARG A 180 -35.41 -26.34 20.94
C ARG A 180 -36.59 -26.07 21.88
N GLY A 181 -37.35 -25.00 21.67
CA GLY A 181 -38.56 -24.67 22.41
C GLY A 181 -39.67 -25.70 22.20
N ASN A 182 -39.89 -26.14 20.96
CA ASN A 182 -40.90 -27.14 20.61
C ASN A 182 -40.58 -28.52 21.21
N VAL A 183 -39.31 -28.93 21.19
CA VAL A 183 -38.85 -30.17 21.86
C VAL A 183 -39.06 -30.09 23.39
N ARG A 184 -38.76 -28.95 24.01
CA ARG A 184 -38.97 -28.75 25.46
C ARG A 184 -40.46 -28.69 25.84
N GLY A 185 -41.30 -28.13 24.97
CA GLY A 185 -42.75 -28.11 25.12
C GLY A 185 -43.36 -29.50 25.02
N GLY A 186 -42.92 -30.31 24.04
CA GLY A 186 -43.32 -31.71 23.90
C GLY A 186 -42.97 -32.55 25.13
N LEU A 187 -41.71 -32.46 25.60
CA LEU A 187 -41.26 -33.16 26.82
C LEU A 187 -42.07 -32.78 28.07
N ARG A 188 -42.58 -31.55 28.16
CA ARG A 188 -43.41 -31.10 29.28
C ARG A 188 -44.85 -31.63 29.21
N GLN A 189 -45.40 -31.80 28.00
CA GLN A 189 -46.71 -32.43 27.80
C GLN A 189 -46.67 -33.93 28.09
N ASP A 190 -45.59 -34.61 27.68
CA ASP A 190 -45.39 -36.03 27.97
C ASP A 190 -45.29 -36.30 29.48
N MET A 191 -44.61 -35.42 30.23
CA MET A 191 -44.52 -35.48 31.70
C MET A 191 -45.88 -35.29 32.39
N HIS A 192 -46.73 -34.38 31.89
CA HIS A 192 -48.04 -34.16 32.50
C HIS A 192 -49.01 -35.33 32.20
N SER A 193 -48.88 -35.97 31.04
CA SER A 193 -49.68 -37.14 30.67
C SER A 193 -49.25 -38.45 31.37
N THR A 194 -48.06 -38.48 31.98
CA THR A 194 -47.59 -39.61 32.80
C THR A 194 -48.03 -39.52 34.26
N ASP A 195 -48.27 -38.32 34.78
CA ASP A 195 -48.80 -38.10 36.15
C ASP A 195 -50.26 -38.59 36.29
N ASP A 196 -51.07 -38.45 35.23
CA ASP A 196 -52.44 -38.99 35.16
C ASP A 196 -52.50 -40.53 35.04
N ARG A 197 -51.36 -41.22 34.93
CA ARG A 197 -51.27 -42.68 34.74
C ARG A 197 -50.71 -43.46 35.94
N VAL A 198 -50.72 -42.90 37.15
CA VAL A 198 -50.49 -43.68 38.38
C VAL A 198 -51.82 -44.24 38.89
N PRO A 199 -52.12 -45.54 38.72
CA PRO A 199 -53.28 -46.14 39.37
C PRO A 199 -53.03 -46.19 40.88
N VAL A 200 -53.88 -45.47 41.63
CA VAL A 200 -54.03 -45.67 43.08
C VAL A 200 -54.51 -47.11 43.28
N SER A 201 -53.60 -47.98 43.72
CA SER A 201 -53.94 -49.33 44.16
C SER A 201 -54.60 -49.18 45.53
N SER A 202 -55.93 -49.26 45.53
CA SER A 202 -56.77 -49.34 46.72
C SER A 202 -56.61 -50.73 47.36
N LEU A 203 -56.16 -50.73 48.62
CA LEU A 203 -56.25 -51.81 49.60
C LEU A 203 -57.08 -51.28 50.77
#